data_AF-A0A7V3MJ83-F1
#
_entry.id   AF-A0A7V3MJ83-F1
#
_cell.length_a   1.000
_cell.length_b   1.000
_cell.length_c   1.000
_cell.angle_alpha   90.00
_cell.angle_beta   90.00
_cell.angle_gamma   90.00
#
_symmetry.space_group_name_H-M   'P 1'
#
loop_
_entity.id
_entity.type
_entity.pdbx_description
1 polymer ?
#
loop_
_entity_poly.entity_id
_entity_poly.type
_entity_poly.pdbx_seq_one_letter_code
_entity_poly.pdbx_strand_id
1 'polypeptide(L)'
;SHARRRPIPDRRDAGVVTGQGSLLGRNLRSVWRFELPRRCILAGTPEKACATCGAPWERLTEREVDNTGYPKGPGGNAATVGWRPTCECHGKAETAITECADCGGSGGDGDDPCPACGGAGTRTTRVWPAGVLDEWPTRPAVVLDPFAGSGTTLMVAEELGRWWIGIELAEEYVPLMRERTGQASLARALDPCRGG
;
A
#
# COMPACT_ATOMS: atom_id res chain seq x y z
N SER A 1 29.64 18.05 39.82
CA SER A 1 28.77 16.88 40.02
C SER A 1 28.51 16.22 38.66
N HIS A 2 29.30 15.19 38.34
CA HIS A 2 29.25 14.49 37.05
C HIS A 2 28.21 13.36 37.09
N ALA A 3 27.02 13.58 36.52
CA ALA A 3 26.05 12.53 36.29
C ALA A 3 26.41 11.77 35.00
N ARG A 4 26.82 10.51 35.13
CA ARG A 4 27.19 9.62 34.02
C ARG A 4 25.96 9.38 33.13
N ARG A 5 26.06 9.71 31.84
CA ARG A 5 25.08 9.34 30.81
C ARG A 5 25.02 7.82 30.71
N ARG A 6 23.82 7.23 30.85
CA ARG A 6 23.60 5.82 30.51
C ARG A 6 23.64 5.67 28.99
N PRO A 7 24.34 4.66 28.44
CA PRO A 7 24.37 4.43 27.00
C PRO A 7 23.00 3.96 26.49
N ILE A 8 22.62 4.45 25.31
CA ILE A 8 21.43 4.05 24.55
C ILE A 8 21.70 2.67 23.95
N PRO A 9 20.84 1.66 24.13
CA PRO A 9 21.06 0.36 23.50
C PRO A 9 20.89 0.47 21.97
N ASP A 10 21.96 0.10 21.26
CA ASP A 10 22.03 -0.13 19.81
C ASP A 10 21.08 -1.29 19.45
N ARG A 11 20.07 -1.04 18.60
CA ARG A 11 19.10 -2.06 18.15
C ARG A 11 19.64 -2.92 16.99
N ARG A 12 20.92 -3.27 17.01
CA ARG A 12 21.49 -4.36 16.22
C ARG A 12 21.48 -5.66 17.01
N ASP A 13 20.29 -6.06 17.43
CA ASP A 13 19.99 -7.46 17.75
C ASP A 13 18.61 -7.77 17.17
N ALA A 14 18.64 -8.06 15.87
CA ALA A 14 17.60 -8.83 15.21
C ALA A 14 17.56 -10.21 15.89
N GLY A 15 16.67 -10.35 16.87
CA GLY A 15 16.20 -11.65 17.28
C GLY A 15 15.53 -12.31 16.08
N VAL A 16 16.28 -13.14 15.37
CA VAL A 16 15.74 -14.15 14.46
C VAL A 16 14.87 -15.06 15.31
N VAL A 17 13.56 -14.84 15.29
CA VAL A 17 12.60 -15.85 15.74
C VAL A 17 12.51 -16.87 14.61
N THR A 18 13.46 -17.81 14.55
CA THR A 18 13.25 -19.09 13.86
C THR A 18 12.28 -19.91 14.69
N GLY A 19 10.99 -19.60 14.54
CA GLY A 19 9.92 -20.43 15.05
C GLY A 19 9.81 -21.71 14.22
N GLN A 20 10.70 -22.67 14.46
CA GLN A 20 10.46 -24.07 14.14
C GLN A 20 9.43 -24.64 15.15
N GLY A 21 8.19 -24.18 15.04
CA GLY A 21 7.04 -24.81 15.72
C GLY A 21 6.33 -25.69 14.70
N SER A 22 6.25 -26.99 14.97
CA SER A 22 5.72 -27.99 14.04
C SER A 22 4.31 -27.62 13.52
N LEU A 23 4.17 -27.66 12.19
CA LEU A 23 2.97 -27.28 11.44
C LEU A 23 1.87 -28.37 11.42
N LEU A 24 1.86 -29.29 12.38
CA LEU A 24 0.92 -30.41 12.40
C LEU A 24 -0.05 -30.25 13.57
N GLY A 25 -1.18 -29.56 13.31
CA GLY A 25 -2.35 -29.68 14.19
C GLY A 25 -3.18 -28.42 14.48
N ARG A 26 -2.97 -27.27 13.83
CA ARG A 26 -3.85 -26.10 14.07
C ARG A 26 -5.02 -26.07 13.10
N ASN A 27 -6.23 -26.07 13.68
CA ASN A 27 -7.51 -25.86 13.01
C ASN A 27 -7.43 -24.63 12.09
N LEU A 28 -7.63 -24.84 10.77
CA LEU A 28 -7.45 -23.86 9.70
C LEU A 28 -8.10 -22.50 10.01
N ARG A 29 -9.23 -22.48 10.71
CA ARG A 29 -9.94 -21.25 11.15
C ARG A 29 -9.07 -20.25 11.92
N SER A 30 -8.06 -20.70 12.66
CA SER A 30 -7.19 -19.81 13.45
C SER A 30 -6.10 -19.13 12.62
N VAL A 31 -5.62 -19.78 11.56
CA VAL A 31 -4.56 -19.27 10.66
C VAL A 31 -5.13 -18.22 9.71
N TRP A 32 -6.36 -18.41 9.22
CA TRP A 32 -7.04 -17.46 8.33
C TRP A 32 -7.40 -16.14 8.99
N ARG A 33 -7.50 -16.11 10.33
CA ARG A 33 -7.99 -14.94 11.07
C ARG A 33 -7.13 -13.69 10.85
N PHE A 34 -5.81 -13.84 10.79
CA PHE A 34 -4.86 -12.72 10.61
C PHE A 34 -4.42 -12.56 9.15
N GLU A 35 -4.30 -13.67 8.43
CA GLU A 35 -3.80 -13.68 7.06
C GLU A 35 -4.78 -13.05 6.06
N LEU A 36 -6.09 -13.23 6.28
CA LEU A 36 -7.09 -12.62 5.39
C LEU A 36 -7.06 -11.07 5.45
N PRO A 37 -7.15 -10.42 6.64
CA PRO A 37 -6.98 -8.98 6.74
C PRO A 37 -5.66 -8.49 6.13
N ARG A 38 -4.57 -9.24 6.35
CA ARG A 38 -3.25 -8.90 5.79
C ARG A 38 -3.28 -8.82 4.27
N ARG A 39 -3.84 -9.83 3.60
CA ARG A 39 -3.98 -9.86 2.14
C ARG A 39 -4.86 -8.73 1.63
N CYS A 40 -6.00 -8.48 2.30
CA CYS A 40 -6.91 -7.39 1.94
C CYS A 40 -6.22 -6.03 2.04
N ILE A 41 -5.48 -5.78 3.13
CA ILE A 41 -4.76 -4.51 3.33
C ILE A 41 -3.63 -4.36 2.30
N LEU A 42 -2.83 -5.40 2.07
CA LEU A 42 -1.74 -5.36 1.08
C LEU A 42 -2.23 -5.15 -0.36
N ALA A 43 -3.43 -5.65 -0.68
CA ALA A 43 -4.05 -5.50 -1.99
C ALA A 43 -4.70 -4.12 -2.16
N GLY A 44 -5.41 -3.63 -1.14
CA GLY A 44 -6.28 -2.46 -1.26
C GLY A 44 -5.74 -1.16 -0.67
N THR A 45 -4.74 -1.21 0.22
CA THR A 45 -4.22 -0.02 0.91
C THR A 45 -2.73 0.14 0.62
N PRO A 46 -2.30 1.29 0.08
CA PRO A 46 -0.88 1.53 -0.15
C PRO A 46 -0.13 1.68 1.17
N GLU A 47 1.19 1.60 1.12
CA GLU A 47 2.00 1.83 2.32
C GLU A 47 2.05 3.32 2.68
N LYS A 48 1.95 4.18 1.67
CA LYS A 48 2.15 5.62 1.77
C LYS A 48 0.95 6.39 1.22
N ALA A 49 0.70 7.54 1.84
CA ALA A 49 -0.22 8.57 1.40
C ALA A 49 0.50 9.92 1.40
N CYS A 50 0.01 10.88 0.62
CA CYS A 50 0.52 12.25 0.66
C CYS A 50 0.35 12.83 2.08
N ALA A 51 1.41 13.43 2.62
CA ALA A 51 1.36 14.03 3.95
C ALA A 51 0.38 15.22 4.03
N THR A 52 0.22 15.97 2.93
CA THR A 52 -0.60 17.19 2.88
C THR A 52 -2.09 16.90 2.79
N CYS A 53 -2.53 16.09 1.83
CA CYS A 53 -3.96 15.85 1.58
C CYS A 53 -4.42 14.45 1.99
N GLY A 54 -3.49 13.52 2.26
CA GLY A 54 -3.83 12.14 2.56
C GLY A 54 -4.17 11.27 1.36
N ALA A 55 -4.06 11.78 0.13
CA ALA A 55 -4.31 10.99 -1.06
C ALA A 55 -3.39 9.76 -1.11
N PRO A 56 -3.94 8.56 -1.36
CA PRO A 56 -3.17 7.33 -1.40
C PRO A 56 -2.16 7.36 -2.55
N TRP A 57 -0.98 6.78 -2.36
CA TRP A 57 -0.12 6.46 -3.49
C TRP A 57 -0.66 5.23 -4.20
N GLU A 58 -0.46 5.15 -5.51
CA GLU A 58 -0.85 3.99 -6.29
C GLU A 58 0.36 3.23 -6.79
N ARG A 59 0.18 1.92 -6.89
CA ARG A 59 1.19 0.98 -7.33
C ARG A 59 1.29 1.03 -8.85
N LEU A 60 2.48 1.27 -9.37
CA LEU A 60 2.78 1.05 -10.77
C LEU A 60 3.09 -0.42 -10.97
N THR A 61 2.33 -1.07 -11.87
CA THR A 61 2.50 -2.48 -12.18
C THR A 61 2.81 -2.68 -13.65
N GLU A 62 3.73 -3.59 -13.90
CA GLU A 62 3.99 -4.13 -15.23
C GLU A 62 3.48 -5.56 -15.29
N ARG A 63 3.01 -5.97 -16.47
CA ARG A 63 2.59 -7.34 -16.74
C ARG A 63 3.68 -8.03 -17.53
N GLU A 64 3.95 -9.29 -17.19
CA GLU A 64 4.79 -10.13 -18.04
C GLU A 64 4.17 -10.25 -19.43
N VAL A 65 5.02 -10.02 -20.43
CA VAL A 65 4.74 -10.32 -21.83
C VAL A 65 5.31 -11.70 -22.19
N ASP A 66 4.70 -12.36 -23.16
CA ASP A 66 5.25 -13.56 -23.76
C ASP A 66 6.38 -13.24 -24.75
N ASN A 67 6.93 -14.27 -25.39
CA ASN A 67 8.01 -14.12 -26.39
C ASN A 67 7.57 -13.40 -27.67
N THR A 68 6.27 -13.12 -27.82
CA THR A 68 5.71 -12.33 -28.93
C THR A 68 5.45 -10.87 -28.54
N GLY A 69 5.71 -10.50 -27.27
CA GLY A 69 5.48 -9.16 -26.75
C GLY A 69 4.04 -8.91 -26.28
N TYR A 70 3.17 -9.92 -26.33
CA TYR A 70 1.79 -9.79 -25.87
C TYR A 70 1.68 -10.10 -24.37
N PRO A 71 0.81 -9.39 -23.61
CA PRO A 71 0.58 -9.71 -22.21
C PRO A 71 0.14 -11.17 -22.07
N LYS A 72 0.79 -11.92 -21.17
CA LYS A 72 0.30 -13.26 -20.82
C LYS A 72 -1.16 -13.13 -20.36
N GLY A 73 -2.02 -14.03 -20.85
CA GLY A 73 -3.46 -14.04 -20.59
C GLY A 73 -3.85 -14.02 -19.10
N PRO A 74 -5.15 -14.06 -18.76
CA PRO A 74 -5.62 -13.95 -17.37
C PRO A 74 -4.91 -14.98 -16.47
N GLY A 75 -3.99 -14.51 -15.63
CA GLY A 75 -3.04 -15.34 -14.87
C GLY A 75 -1.59 -14.88 -14.93
N GLY A 76 -1.23 -13.92 -15.79
CA GLY A 76 0.10 -13.30 -15.79
C GLY A 76 0.41 -12.59 -14.46
N ASN A 77 1.61 -12.83 -13.93
CA ASN A 77 2.09 -12.10 -12.75
C ASN A 77 2.22 -10.62 -13.09
N ALA A 78 1.64 -9.75 -12.25
CA ALA A 78 1.86 -8.32 -12.31
C ALA A 78 2.92 -7.94 -11.27
N ALA A 79 4.09 -7.51 -11.73
CA ALA A 79 5.17 -7.06 -10.86
C ALA A 79 4.95 -5.60 -10.48
N THR A 80 5.22 -5.25 -9.21
CA THR A 80 5.26 -3.85 -8.79
C THR A 80 6.58 -3.25 -9.24
N VAL A 81 6.53 -2.26 -10.13
CA VAL A 81 7.73 -1.60 -10.65
C VAL A 81 7.98 -0.24 -10.00
N GLY A 82 6.97 0.32 -9.33
CA GLY A 82 7.11 1.57 -8.62
C GLY A 82 5.84 2.02 -7.92
N TRP A 83 5.87 3.26 -7.46
CA TRP A 83 4.74 3.93 -6.82
C TRP A 83 4.64 5.35 -7.35
N ARG A 84 3.42 5.87 -7.49
CA ARG A 84 3.19 7.27 -7.86
C ARG A 84 2.09 7.90 -6.99
N PRO A 85 2.11 9.23 -6.77
CA PRO A 85 1.02 9.92 -6.09
C PRO A 85 -0.24 9.92 -6.96
N THR A 86 -1.38 10.09 -6.32
CA THR A 86 -2.69 10.29 -6.99
C THR A 86 -3.17 11.75 -6.90
N CYS A 87 -2.32 12.64 -6.40
CA CYS A 87 -2.60 14.06 -6.21
C CYS A 87 -1.45 14.91 -6.75
N GLU A 88 -1.68 16.23 -6.84
CA GLU A 88 -0.72 17.20 -7.40
C GLU A 88 -0.16 18.17 -6.34
N CYS A 89 -0.25 17.83 -5.04
CA CYS A 89 0.11 18.73 -3.95
C CYS A 89 1.57 19.22 -3.97
N HIS A 90 2.50 18.39 -4.45
CA HIS A 90 3.94 18.70 -4.48
C HIS A 90 4.53 18.67 -5.89
N GLY A 91 3.67 18.74 -6.91
CA GLY A 91 4.07 18.74 -8.30
C GLY A 91 2.95 18.24 -9.22
N LYS A 92 2.86 18.84 -10.40
CA LYS A 92 1.83 18.53 -11.38
C LYS A 92 2.16 17.24 -12.14
N ALA A 93 1.13 16.50 -12.51
CA ALA A 93 1.30 15.42 -13.47
C ALA A 93 1.61 15.99 -14.85
N GLU A 94 2.61 15.43 -15.50
CA GLU A 94 2.83 15.58 -16.93
C GLU A 94 2.03 14.52 -17.68
N THR A 95 1.74 14.82 -18.94
CA THR A 95 0.98 13.93 -19.82
C THR A 95 1.96 13.17 -20.71
N ALA A 96 2.13 11.88 -20.46
CA ALA A 96 2.89 10.99 -21.34
C ALA A 96 1.95 10.32 -22.35
N ILE A 97 2.31 10.43 -23.63
CA ILE A 97 1.59 9.78 -24.73
C ILE A 97 2.44 8.58 -25.17
N THR A 98 1.83 7.40 -25.18
CA THR A 98 2.47 6.17 -25.67
C THR A 98 1.66 5.66 -26.85
N GLU A 99 2.33 5.26 -27.91
CA GLU A 99 1.67 4.66 -29.07
C GLU A 99 0.94 3.37 -28.66
N CYS A 100 -0.22 3.13 -29.27
CA CYS A 100 -0.94 1.88 -29.09
C CYS A 100 -0.06 0.74 -29.61
N ALA A 101 0.19 -0.25 -28.76
CA ALA A 101 1.05 -1.38 -29.10
C ALA A 101 0.55 -2.16 -30.33
N ASP A 102 -0.77 -2.18 -30.56
CA ASP A 102 -1.38 -2.96 -31.63
C ASP A 102 -1.35 -2.26 -32.99
N CYS A 103 -1.56 -0.93 -33.03
CA CYS A 103 -1.54 -0.16 -34.28
C CYS A 103 -0.29 0.72 -34.45
N GLY A 104 0.68 0.65 -33.53
CA GLY A 104 1.93 1.42 -33.61
C GLY A 104 1.71 2.93 -33.72
N GLY A 105 0.69 3.47 -33.06
CA GLY A 105 0.42 4.92 -33.12
C GLY A 105 -0.52 5.36 -34.23
N SER A 106 -0.74 4.55 -35.27
CA SER A 106 -1.49 4.99 -36.47
C SER A 106 -2.95 5.33 -36.18
N GLY A 107 -3.55 4.71 -35.16
CA GLY A 107 -5.00 4.74 -34.98
C GLY A 107 -5.71 3.88 -36.01
N GLY A 108 -7.04 3.99 -36.05
CA GLY A 108 -7.84 3.37 -37.11
C GLY A 108 -8.12 4.41 -38.20
N ASP A 109 -7.65 4.16 -39.42
CA ASP A 109 -7.86 5.06 -40.56
C ASP A 109 -9.13 4.73 -41.39
N GLY A 110 -10.06 3.93 -40.84
CA GLY A 110 -11.22 3.38 -41.58
C GLY A 110 -12.49 3.15 -40.74
N ASP A 111 -13.51 2.51 -41.35
CA ASP A 111 -14.85 2.26 -40.77
C ASP A 111 -14.82 1.40 -39.49
N ASP A 112 -13.76 0.60 -39.30
CA ASP A 112 -13.55 -0.23 -38.11
C ASP A 112 -12.36 0.31 -37.29
N PRO A 113 -12.61 1.03 -36.17
CA PRO A 113 -11.55 1.56 -35.33
C PRO A 113 -10.76 0.45 -34.63
N CYS A 114 -9.46 0.66 -34.42
CA CYS A 114 -8.59 -0.30 -33.72
C CYS A 114 -9.22 -0.72 -32.38
N PRO A 115 -9.54 -2.02 -32.15
CA PRO A 115 -10.28 -2.47 -30.97
C PRO A 115 -9.56 -2.21 -29.65
N ALA A 116 -8.22 -2.15 -29.69
CA ALA A 116 -7.40 -1.97 -28.51
C ALA A 116 -7.34 -0.51 -28.02
N CYS A 117 -7.43 0.46 -28.94
CA CYS A 117 -7.37 1.88 -28.60
C CYS A 117 -8.64 2.67 -28.96
N GLY A 118 -9.68 2.02 -29.50
CA GLY A 118 -10.89 2.68 -29.98
C GLY A 118 -10.62 3.66 -31.12
N GLY A 119 -9.56 3.44 -31.89
CA GLY A 119 -9.13 4.33 -32.99
C GLY A 119 -8.24 5.51 -32.56
N ALA A 120 -7.99 5.72 -31.27
CA ALA A 120 -7.20 6.87 -30.79
C ALA A 120 -5.71 6.82 -31.17
N GLY A 121 -5.19 5.64 -31.54
CA GLY A 121 -3.78 5.43 -31.93
C GLY A 121 -2.79 5.51 -30.78
N THR A 122 -3.11 6.23 -29.71
CA THR A 122 -2.23 6.48 -28.57
C THR A 122 -2.98 6.33 -27.25
N ARG A 123 -2.22 6.02 -26.20
CA ARG A 123 -2.68 6.00 -24.81
C ARG A 123 -2.03 7.13 -24.06
N THR A 124 -2.85 7.89 -23.35
CA THR A 124 -2.40 8.98 -22.50
C THR A 124 -2.30 8.52 -21.04
N THR A 125 -1.17 8.78 -20.39
CA THR A 125 -0.92 8.42 -18.99
C THR A 125 -0.37 9.62 -18.23
N ARG A 126 -0.83 9.79 -16.98
CA ARG A 126 -0.25 10.77 -16.06
C ARG A 126 1.06 10.27 -15.48
N VAL A 127 2.12 11.06 -15.62
CA VAL A 127 3.46 10.76 -15.09
C VAL A 127 3.96 11.93 -14.25
N TRP A 128 4.81 11.64 -13.27
CA TRP A 128 5.44 12.66 -12.43
C TRP A 128 6.95 12.56 -12.65
N PRO A 129 7.65 13.69 -12.85
CA PRO A 129 9.11 13.68 -12.99
C PRO A 129 9.78 13.02 -11.78
N ALA A 130 10.86 12.25 -11.99
CA ALA A 130 11.52 11.50 -10.92
C ALA A 130 11.93 12.40 -9.73
N GLY A 131 12.48 13.59 -10.02
CA GLY A 131 12.88 14.54 -8.96
C GLY A 131 11.71 15.04 -8.10
N VAL A 132 10.48 15.06 -8.63
CA VAL A 132 9.28 15.41 -7.86
C VAL A 132 8.86 14.27 -6.92
N LEU A 133 9.10 13.02 -7.31
CA LEU A 133 8.72 11.86 -6.51
C LEU A 133 9.62 11.65 -5.29
N ASP A 134 10.93 11.91 -5.45
CA ASP A 134 11.93 11.67 -4.40
C ASP A 134 11.72 12.56 -3.16
N GLU A 135 11.25 13.79 -3.37
CA GLU A 135 11.06 14.78 -2.31
C GLU A 135 9.62 14.81 -1.76
N TRP A 136 8.70 14.01 -2.32
CA TRP A 136 7.28 14.08 -2.00
C TRP A 136 7.01 13.69 -0.53
N PRO A 137 6.51 14.60 0.32
CA PRO A 137 6.26 14.29 1.72
C PRO A 137 5.18 13.22 1.86
N THR A 138 5.51 12.12 2.56
CA THR A 138 4.60 10.99 2.77
C THR A 138 4.31 10.72 4.24
N ARG A 139 3.15 10.14 4.48
CA ARG A 139 2.72 9.58 5.77
C ARG A 139 2.15 8.18 5.55
N PRO A 140 2.02 7.34 6.59
CA PRO A 140 1.29 6.09 6.48
C PRO A 140 -0.12 6.29 5.93
N ALA A 141 -0.55 5.41 5.03
CA ALA A 141 -1.94 5.37 4.58
C ALA A 141 -2.88 4.94 5.72
N VAL A 142 -4.18 5.23 5.57
CA VAL A 142 -5.19 4.92 6.57
C VAL A 142 -6.06 3.75 6.11
N VAL A 143 -6.19 2.73 6.94
CA VAL A 143 -7.16 1.63 6.78
C VAL A 143 -8.44 2.00 7.54
N LEU A 144 -9.58 2.02 6.86
CA LEU A 144 -10.89 2.20 7.49
C LEU A 144 -11.60 0.85 7.58
N ASP A 145 -11.96 0.44 8.78
CA ASP A 145 -12.81 -0.73 9.02
C ASP A 145 -14.10 -0.31 9.76
N PRO A 146 -15.24 -0.18 9.07
CA PRO A 146 -16.51 0.22 9.69
C PRO A 146 -17.14 -0.89 10.56
N PHE A 147 -16.63 -2.12 10.49
CA PHE A 147 -17.11 -3.29 11.24
C PHE A 147 -15.92 -3.99 11.89
N ALA A 148 -15.18 -3.23 12.70
CA ALA A 148 -13.90 -3.66 13.23
C ALA A 148 -14.01 -4.87 14.17
N GLY A 149 -15.18 -5.14 14.74
CA GLY A 149 -15.44 -6.28 15.62
C GLY A 149 -14.41 -6.36 16.73
N SER A 150 -13.78 -7.52 16.86
CA SER A 150 -12.69 -7.74 17.83
C SER A 150 -11.35 -7.05 17.48
N GLY A 151 -11.28 -6.15 16.49
CA GLY A 151 -10.10 -5.34 16.18
C GLY A 151 -8.98 -6.03 15.38
N THR A 152 -9.24 -7.18 14.76
CA THR A 152 -8.19 -7.95 14.04
C THR A 152 -7.62 -7.17 12.86
N THR A 153 -8.46 -6.50 12.06
CA THR A 153 -8.03 -5.68 10.92
C THR A 153 -7.12 -4.53 11.36
N LEU A 154 -7.45 -3.92 12.50
CA LEU A 154 -6.74 -2.76 13.06
C LEU A 154 -5.33 -3.15 13.53
N MET A 155 -5.24 -4.27 14.25
CA MET A 155 -3.97 -4.85 14.67
C MET A 155 -3.07 -5.17 13.46
N VAL A 156 -3.64 -5.79 12.41
CA VAL A 156 -2.87 -6.12 11.20
C VAL A 156 -2.47 -4.85 10.42
N ALA A 157 -3.32 -3.84 10.36
CA ALA A 157 -2.98 -2.55 9.75
C ALA A 157 -1.79 -1.90 10.48
N GLU A 158 -1.79 -1.93 11.81
CA GLU A 158 -0.70 -1.43 12.63
C GLU A 158 0.60 -2.23 12.47
N GLU A 159 0.53 -3.56 12.41
CA GLU A 159 1.68 -4.43 12.13
C GLU A 159 2.30 -4.13 10.76
N LEU A 160 1.47 -3.81 9.77
CA LEU A 160 1.92 -3.36 8.46
C LEU A 160 2.42 -1.89 8.51
N GLY A 161 2.29 -1.17 9.62
CA GLY A 161 2.74 0.23 9.73
C GLY A 161 1.82 1.21 9.00
N ARG A 162 0.54 0.90 8.90
CA ARG A 162 -0.52 1.76 8.37
C ARG A 162 -1.27 2.38 9.56
N TRP A 163 -1.80 3.58 9.37
CA TRP A 163 -2.78 4.14 10.30
C TRP A 163 -4.12 3.44 10.11
N TRP A 164 -4.99 3.51 11.12
CA TRP A 164 -6.30 2.87 11.04
C TRP A 164 -7.38 3.64 11.78
N ILE A 165 -8.62 3.47 11.32
CA ILE A 165 -9.85 3.91 11.97
C ILE A 165 -10.77 2.70 12.01
N GLY A 166 -11.15 2.28 13.22
CA GLY A 166 -12.08 1.19 13.44
C GLY A 166 -13.38 1.69 14.06
N ILE A 167 -14.51 1.26 13.52
CA ILE A 167 -15.84 1.53 14.08
C ILE A 167 -16.47 0.19 14.43
N GLU A 168 -17.09 0.11 15.61
CA GLU A 168 -17.84 -1.06 16.06
C GLU A 168 -19.05 -0.60 16.86
N LEU A 169 -20.19 -1.22 16.59
CA LEU A 169 -21.46 -0.89 17.21
C LEU A 169 -21.75 -1.76 18.44
N ALA A 170 -21.33 -3.04 18.40
CA ALA A 170 -21.55 -3.99 19.46
C ALA A 170 -20.55 -3.76 20.60
N GLU A 171 -21.05 -3.23 21.72
CA GLU A 171 -20.27 -2.89 22.90
C GLU A 171 -19.48 -4.08 23.47
N GLU A 172 -19.97 -5.31 23.28
CA GLU A 172 -19.33 -6.56 23.70
C GLU A 172 -17.94 -6.78 23.09
N TYR A 173 -17.66 -6.22 21.91
CA TYR A 173 -16.35 -6.35 21.26
C TYR A 173 -15.37 -5.25 21.67
N VAL A 174 -15.84 -4.17 22.28
CA VAL A 174 -15.00 -3.02 22.66
C VAL A 174 -13.84 -3.41 23.59
N PRO A 175 -14.02 -4.24 24.64
CA PRO A 175 -12.91 -4.66 25.49
C PRO A 175 -11.83 -5.44 24.72
N LEU A 176 -12.24 -6.39 23.88
CA LEU A 176 -11.32 -7.20 23.07
C LEU A 176 -10.59 -6.37 22.01
N MET A 177 -11.30 -5.42 21.39
CA MET A 177 -10.70 -4.46 20.48
C MET A 177 -9.65 -3.62 21.21
N ARG A 178 -10.01 -3.03 22.36
CA ARG A 178 -9.09 -2.22 23.18
C ARG A 178 -7.89 -3.01 23.68
N GLU A 179 -8.03 -4.30 23.98
CA GLU A 179 -6.90 -5.15 24.36
C GLU A 179 -5.92 -5.33 23.20
N ARG A 180 -6.43 -5.52 21.98
CA ARG A 180 -5.60 -5.74 20.77
C ARG A 180 -5.03 -4.48 20.16
N THR A 181 -5.76 -3.37 20.26
CA THR A 181 -5.34 -2.06 19.74
C THR A 181 -4.78 -1.15 20.83
N GLY A 182 -4.77 -1.62 22.08
CA GLY A 182 -4.36 -0.85 23.24
C GLY A 182 -2.86 -0.72 23.33
N GLN A 183 -2.39 0.54 23.22
CA GLN A 183 -1.02 1.02 23.45
C GLN A 183 -0.03 1.01 22.28
N ALA A 184 -0.43 1.45 21.08
CA ALA A 184 0.55 1.92 20.09
C ALA A 184 0.11 3.14 19.25
N SER A 185 -1.19 3.33 19.00
CA SER A 185 -1.67 4.38 18.08
C SER A 185 -1.73 5.80 18.67
N LEU A 186 -2.16 5.98 19.93
CA LEU A 186 -2.36 7.31 20.53
C LEU A 186 -1.06 8.00 21.01
N ALA A 187 -0.04 7.23 21.39
CA ALA A 187 1.24 7.79 21.85
C ALA A 187 2.13 8.30 20.70
N ARG A 188 1.85 7.88 19.46
CA ARG A 188 2.69 8.19 18.28
C ARG A 188 2.10 9.29 17.39
N ALA A 189 0.78 9.45 17.40
CA ALA A 189 0.07 10.42 16.56
C ALA A 189 -0.08 11.81 17.21
N LEU A 190 0.19 11.95 18.52
CA LEU A 190 0.06 13.22 19.26
C LEU A 190 1.41 13.86 19.63
N ASP A 191 2.51 13.54 18.95
CA ASP A 191 3.79 14.22 19.11
C ASP A 191 4.01 15.20 17.93
N PRO A 192 3.43 16.41 17.93
CA PRO A 192 3.59 17.40 16.85
C PRO A 192 5.01 17.99 16.75
N CYS A 193 5.99 17.50 17.53
CA CYS A 193 7.35 18.05 17.57
C CYS A 193 8.43 16.95 17.44
N ARG A 194 8.55 16.32 16.26
CA ARG A 194 9.78 15.63 15.85
C ARG A 194 10.29 16.17 14.52
N GLY A 195 10.57 17.47 14.52
CA GLY A 195 11.40 18.16 13.56
C GLY A 195 12.27 19.15 14.33
N GLY A 196 13.55 18.83 14.46
CA GLY A 196 14.59 19.64 15.08
C GLY A 196 15.93 19.16 14.58
#